data_AF-A0A2D7RC88-F1
#
_entry.id   AF-A0A2D7RC88-F1
#
_cell.length_a   1.000
_cell.length_b   1.000
_cell.length_c   1.000
_cell.angle_alpha   90.00
_cell.angle_beta   90.00
_cell.angle_gamma   90.00
#
_symmetry.space_group_name_H-M   'P 1'
#
loop_
_entity.id
_entity.type
_entity.pdbx_description
1 polymer ?
#
loop_
_entity_poly.entity_id
_entity_poly.type
_entity_poly.pdbx_seq_one_letter_code
_entity_poly.pdbx_strand_id
1 'polypeptide(L)'
;MGRIDLFDAMRLSDFPELCSQIHPSRNGDTDVLSLSAGSHKKVWWQCVVAKDHVWQTEVRLRTKKGYGCPFCAGTKPSSTRNLQLIYPEIAKSWHPTKNGEITPSDVLPSSTKKCWWICENGHEYEHSVNQRTTRVIKCPFCSGYRIDSDNNFLAINPVSAAEWDYAKNGNVKPEQLAPTTHKKYWFRCQLNHSYKQSPAAKSRGHGCPKCTSSSSIAELRIFSELRSIFPKTINRHKVKRVEVDVYIPELRIGIEYDGSYWHKDKIAKDQRKRAILKIYGITLIRVRQSPLKALHNNDLVLYRNKFSKKCMNEVINKIRRVTNLEMIGGGFSNYLSQRDFVNGNLFDETKTHTLIPPLEESLLAARQEVEKTWDYNANSPLRPEHFRPGSNKEAWWLCSNGHKYKQPIHRKGKASVGCPLCNKERLKRGIPGRRFGTVRDKRQLRLF
;
A
#
# COMPACT_ATOMS: atom_id res chain seq x y z
N MET A 1 -18.70 63.04 41.89
CA MET A 1 -20.07 62.52 41.64
C MET A 1 -19.98 61.54 40.48
N GLY A 2 -20.17 60.23 40.74
CA GLY A 2 -20.13 59.21 39.70
C GLY A 2 -21.32 59.33 38.76
N ARG A 3 -21.10 59.17 37.45
CA ARG A 3 -22.18 59.03 36.46
C ARG A 3 -23.01 57.81 36.84
N ILE A 4 -24.26 58.03 37.27
CA ILE A 4 -25.26 56.97 37.36
C ILE A 4 -25.52 56.50 35.92
N ASP A 5 -25.29 55.22 35.65
CA ASP A 5 -25.67 54.61 34.38
C ASP A 5 -27.20 54.70 34.27
N LEU A 6 -27.73 55.24 33.17
CA LEU A 6 -29.18 55.38 32.97
C LEU A 6 -29.91 54.04 33.14
N PHE A 7 -29.24 52.91 32.84
CA PHE A 7 -29.79 51.57 33.03
C PHE A 7 -29.82 51.10 34.50
N ASP A 8 -29.06 51.72 35.41
CA ASP A 8 -29.14 51.42 36.85
C ASP A 8 -30.37 52.06 37.50
N ALA A 9 -30.91 53.12 36.89
CA ALA A 9 -32.14 53.80 37.34
C ALA A 9 -33.43 53.16 36.80
N MET A 10 -33.36 52.44 35.67
CA MET A 10 -34.51 51.74 35.07
C MET A 10 -34.76 50.38 35.72
N ARG A 11 -36.01 49.93 35.69
CA ARG A 11 -36.45 48.60 36.14
C ARG A 11 -36.77 47.71 34.95
N LEU A 12 -36.75 46.39 35.15
CA LEU A 12 -37.11 45.46 34.09
C LEU A 12 -38.57 45.63 33.64
N SER A 13 -39.47 46.06 34.55
CA SER A 13 -40.85 46.43 34.23
C SER A 13 -40.97 47.48 33.11
N ASP A 14 -39.94 48.28 32.88
CA ASP A 14 -39.91 49.33 31.86
C ASP A 14 -39.65 48.78 30.43
N PHE A 15 -39.48 47.46 30.28
CA PHE A 15 -39.20 46.76 29.02
C PHE A 15 -40.30 45.70 28.72
N PRO A 16 -41.50 46.10 28.24
CA PRO A 16 -42.64 45.19 28.05
C PRO A 16 -42.34 43.96 27.17
N GLU A 17 -41.53 44.13 26.14
CA GLU A 17 -41.10 43.06 25.24
C GLU A 17 -40.21 42.02 25.93
N LEU A 18 -39.44 42.42 26.93
CA LEU A 18 -38.63 41.51 27.75
C LEU A 18 -39.46 40.87 28.86
N CYS A 19 -40.40 41.59 29.46
CA CYS A 19 -41.33 41.05 30.46
C CYS A 19 -42.11 39.84 29.91
N SER A 20 -42.55 39.90 28.65
CA SER A 20 -43.23 38.78 27.97
C SER A 20 -42.38 37.51 27.81
N GLN A 21 -41.06 37.63 28.00
CA GLN A 21 -40.10 36.54 27.87
C GLN A 21 -39.61 36.02 29.24
N ILE A 22 -40.16 36.47 30.36
CA ILE A 22 -39.85 35.91 31.68
C ILE A 22 -40.49 34.53 31.80
N HIS A 23 -39.73 33.53 32.24
CA HIS A 23 -40.27 32.18 32.42
C HIS A 23 -41.29 32.16 33.57
N PRO A 24 -42.48 31.55 33.41
CA PRO A 24 -43.60 31.66 34.35
C PRO A 24 -43.33 31.13 35.76
N SER A 25 -42.57 30.03 35.91
CA SER A 25 -42.38 29.38 37.23
C SER A 25 -40.94 29.13 37.67
N ARG A 26 -39.94 29.25 36.77
CA ARG A 26 -38.54 28.88 37.08
C ARG A 26 -37.77 29.94 37.89
N ASN A 27 -38.37 31.11 38.10
CA ASN A 27 -37.75 32.20 38.87
C ASN A 27 -38.08 32.13 40.38
N GLY A 28 -38.91 31.19 40.82
CA GLY A 28 -39.33 31.05 42.22
C GLY A 28 -39.93 32.35 42.76
N ASP A 29 -39.60 32.70 44.00
CA ASP A 29 -40.09 33.91 44.68
C ASP A 29 -39.35 35.20 44.28
N THR A 30 -38.47 35.12 43.27
CA THR A 30 -37.79 36.33 42.80
C THR A 30 -38.80 37.25 42.13
N ASP A 31 -38.99 38.45 42.68
CA ASP A 31 -39.62 39.54 41.95
C ASP A 31 -38.68 40.03 40.83
N VAL A 32 -38.84 39.43 39.65
CA VAL A 32 -37.99 39.68 38.48
C VAL A 32 -38.24 41.09 37.92
N LEU A 33 -39.44 41.63 38.06
CA LEU A 33 -39.85 42.90 37.45
C LEU A 33 -39.22 44.12 38.15
N SER A 34 -38.98 44.03 39.47
CA SER A 34 -38.31 45.10 40.23
C SER A 34 -36.78 45.11 40.12
N LEU A 35 -36.19 44.14 39.42
CA LEU A 35 -34.74 44.16 39.17
C LEU A 35 -34.35 45.37 38.33
N SER A 36 -33.20 46.00 38.65
CA SER A 36 -32.66 47.07 37.82
C SER A 36 -32.27 46.54 36.44
N ALA A 37 -32.39 47.37 35.40
CA ALA A 37 -32.00 46.98 34.05
C ALA A 37 -30.50 46.68 33.96
N GLY A 38 -29.66 47.26 34.82
CA GLY A 38 -28.24 46.94 34.98
C GLY A 38 -27.92 45.64 35.75
N SER A 39 -28.92 44.91 36.25
CA SER A 39 -28.70 43.79 37.17
C SER A 39 -27.91 42.62 36.56
N HIS A 40 -26.94 42.12 37.35
CA HIS A 40 -26.19 40.89 37.09
C HIS A 40 -26.94 39.61 37.49
N LYS A 41 -28.16 39.73 38.07
CA LYS A 41 -28.93 38.56 38.50
C LYS A 41 -29.32 37.72 37.29
N LYS A 42 -29.00 36.42 37.33
CA LYS A 42 -29.41 35.45 36.32
C LYS A 42 -30.84 35.00 36.59
N VAL A 43 -31.71 35.25 35.63
CA VAL A 43 -33.12 34.83 35.67
C VAL A 43 -33.44 33.93 34.48
N TRP A 44 -34.48 33.13 34.61
CA TRP A 44 -34.97 32.25 33.56
C TRP A 44 -35.90 33.00 32.60
N TRP A 45 -35.59 32.85 31.32
CA TRP A 45 -36.31 33.41 30.19
C TRP A 45 -36.89 32.29 29.34
N GLN A 46 -38.01 32.57 28.68
CA GLN A 46 -38.67 31.69 27.72
C GLN A 46 -38.92 32.48 26.42
N CYS A 47 -38.63 31.86 25.28
CA CYS A 47 -38.82 32.51 23.99
C CYS A 47 -40.29 32.56 23.62
N VAL A 48 -40.74 33.70 23.09
CA VAL A 48 -42.09 33.84 22.53
C VAL A 48 -42.28 33.05 21.22
N VAL A 49 -41.19 32.74 20.51
CA VAL A 49 -41.24 32.01 19.23
C VAL A 49 -41.39 30.50 19.42
N ALA A 50 -40.74 29.93 20.45
CA ALA A 50 -40.79 28.49 20.72
C ALA A 50 -40.69 28.23 22.22
N LYS A 51 -41.65 27.47 22.76
CA LYS A 51 -41.80 27.28 24.22
C LYS A 51 -40.69 26.43 24.84
N ASP A 52 -40.02 25.58 24.06
CA ASP A 52 -38.89 24.75 24.50
C ASP A 52 -37.59 25.56 24.63
N HIS A 53 -37.52 26.74 24.04
CA HIS A 53 -36.39 27.65 24.19
C HIS A 53 -36.42 28.33 25.56
N VAL A 54 -35.91 27.63 26.57
CA VAL A 54 -35.79 28.11 27.94
C VAL A 54 -34.31 28.29 28.29
N TRP A 55 -33.90 29.48 28.69
CA TRP A 55 -32.51 29.74 29.07
C TRP A 55 -32.40 30.67 30.27
N GLN A 56 -31.28 30.57 30.97
CA GLN A 56 -30.92 31.49 32.05
C GLN A 56 -29.85 32.47 31.57
N THR A 57 -30.02 33.76 31.84
CA THR A 57 -29.00 34.79 31.60
C THR A 57 -29.23 36.02 32.49
N GLU A 58 -28.23 36.90 32.57
CA GLU A 58 -28.28 38.14 33.36
C GLU A 58 -29.26 39.16 32.75
N VAL A 59 -29.98 39.90 33.59
CA VAL A 59 -30.93 40.95 33.14
C VAL A 59 -30.24 41.97 32.25
N ARG A 60 -29.07 42.48 32.65
CA ARG A 60 -28.31 43.48 31.86
C ARG A 60 -27.93 43.04 30.46
N LEU A 61 -27.77 41.72 30.23
CA LEU A 61 -27.41 41.22 28.90
C LEU A 61 -28.60 41.32 27.94
N ARG A 62 -29.82 41.31 28.48
CA ARG A 62 -31.07 41.43 27.73
C ARG A 62 -31.42 42.89 27.46
N THR A 63 -31.32 43.74 28.48
CA THR A 63 -31.66 45.17 28.43
C THR A 63 -30.54 46.01 27.77
N LYS A 64 -29.32 46.01 28.32
CA LYS A 64 -28.22 46.87 27.88
C LYS A 64 -27.47 46.34 26.66
N LYS A 65 -27.34 45.02 26.51
CA LYS A 65 -26.64 44.38 25.37
C LYS A 65 -27.57 43.86 24.28
N GLY A 66 -28.88 43.82 24.51
CA GLY A 66 -29.86 43.37 23.52
C GLY A 66 -29.75 41.90 23.12
N TYR A 67 -29.16 41.04 23.94
CA TYR A 67 -29.01 39.62 23.60
C TYR A 67 -30.36 38.90 23.57
N GLY A 68 -30.71 38.35 22.41
CA GLY A 68 -31.95 37.62 22.19
C GLY A 68 -31.95 36.18 22.72
N CYS A 69 -32.92 35.40 22.25
CA CYS A 69 -32.99 33.97 22.52
C CYS A 69 -31.78 33.25 21.88
N PRO A 70 -30.93 32.54 22.65
CA PRO A 70 -29.72 31.91 22.13
C PRO A 70 -30.00 30.74 21.18
N PHE A 71 -31.17 30.12 21.31
CA PHE A 71 -31.64 29.04 20.43
C PHE A 71 -32.03 29.59 19.05
N CYS A 72 -32.82 30.67 19.00
CA CYS A 72 -33.16 31.36 17.76
C CYS A 72 -31.92 31.94 17.06
N ALA A 73 -30.95 32.44 17.82
CA ALA A 73 -29.66 32.88 17.31
C ALA A 73 -28.76 31.74 16.81
N GLY A 74 -29.15 30.47 17.01
CA GLY A 74 -28.36 29.31 16.59
C GLY A 74 -27.07 29.11 17.40
N THR A 75 -27.02 29.62 18.63
CA THR A 75 -25.88 29.52 19.55
C THR A 75 -26.07 28.48 20.65
N LYS A 76 -27.30 28.00 20.86
CA LYS A 76 -27.63 26.81 21.67
C LYS A 76 -28.43 25.79 20.86
N PRO A 77 -28.25 24.47 21.13
CA PRO A 77 -29.04 23.42 20.47
C PRO A 77 -30.49 23.47 20.95
N SER A 78 -31.43 23.19 20.04
CA SER A 78 -32.87 23.12 20.31
C SER A 78 -33.47 21.81 19.79
N SER A 79 -34.76 21.60 20.06
CA SER A 79 -35.54 20.48 19.51
C SER A 79 -35.60 20.45 17.98
N THR A 80 -35.33 21.59 17.32
CA THR A 80 -35.35 21.74 15.86
C THR A 80 -33.97 21.93 15.24
N ARG A 81 -32.93 22.18 16.05
CA ARG A 81 -31.58 22.49 15.57
C ARG A 81 -30.50 21.92 16.50
N ASN A 82 -29.99 20.75 16.16
CA ASN A 82 -28.88 20.09 16.85
C ASN A 82 -28.10 19.17 15.88
N LEU A 83 -27.01 18.57 16.34
CA LEU A 83 -26.17 17.68 15.51
C LEU A 83 -26.95 16.47 15.00
N GLN A 84 -27.79 15.83 15.83
CA GLN A 84 -28.58 14.65 15.45
C GLN A 84 -29.49 14.92 14.26
N LEU A 85 -30.13 16.09 14.22
CA LEU A 85 -31.06 16.48 13.17
C LEU A 85 -30.36 16.96 11.89
N ILE A 86 -29.30 17.76 12.03
CA ILE A 86 -28.64 18.38 10.87
C ILE A 86 -27.66 17.41 10.19
N TYR A 87 -27.00 16.55 10.96
CA TYR A 87 -26.02 15.59 10.44
C TYR A 87 -26.26 14.18 11.02
N PRO A 88 -27.36 13.51 10.66
CA PRO A 88 -27.72 12.20 11.21
C PRO A 88 -26.64 11.14 10.97
N GLU A 89 -25.98 11.13 9.81
CA GLU A 89 -24.90 10.19 9.52
C GLU A 89 -23.64 10.43 10.38
N ILE A 90 -23.35 11.68 10.73
CA ILE A 90 -22.25 11.99 11.65
C ILE A 90 -22.65 11.59 13.08
N ALA A 91 -23.90 11.85 13.47
CA ALA A 91 -24.40 11.45 14.79
C ALA A 91 -24.38 9.92 15.00
N LYS A 92 -24.60 9.10 13.95
CA LYS A 92 -24.41 7.64 14.02
C LYS A 92 -22.99 7.22 14.42
N SER A 93 -22.00 8.05 14.12
CA SER A 93 -20.60 7.82 14.51
C SER A 93 -20.25 8.30 15.92
N TRP A 94 -21.23 8.76 16.70
CA TRP A 94 -21.03 9.14 18.10
C TRP A 94 -20.67 7.92 18.93
N HIS A 95 -19.64 8.04 19.78
CA HIS A 95 -19.25 6.92 20.62
C HIS A 95 -20.33 6.64 21.69
N PRO A 96 -20.77 5.38 21.88
CA PRO A 96 -21.93 5.06 22.72
C PRO A 96 -21.72 5.32 24.22
N THR A 97 -20.49 5.14 24.74
CA THR A 97 -20.23 5.22 26.19
C THR A 97 -19.22 6.28 26.64
N LYS A 98 -18.39 6.83 25.74
CA LYS A 98 -17.27 7.72 26.11
C LYS A 98 -17.61 9.21 26.21
N ASN A 99 -18.85 9.59 25.87
CA ASN A 99 -19.31 10.98 25.95
C ASN A 99 -20.12 11.28 27.22
N GLY A 100 -20.20 10.32 28.16
CA GLY A 100 -21.03 10.45 29.36
C GLY A 100 -22.50 10.67 29.00
N GLU A 101 -23.14 11.64 29.64
CA GLU A 101 -24.55 11.99 29.42
C GLU A 101 -24.79 12.85 28.17
N ILE A 102 -23.73 13.32 27.50
CA ILE A 102 -23.87 14.24 26.35
C ILE A 102 -24.23 13.44 25.10
N THR A 103 -25.38 13.75 24.53
CA THR A 103 -25.88 13.15 23.30
C THR A 103 -25.65 14.06 22.09
N PRO A 104 -25.76 13.53 20.85
CA PRO A 104 -25.79 14.35 19.65
C PRO A 104 -26.89 15.42 19.63
N SER A 105 -27.97 15.28 20.40
CA SER A 105 -29.01 16.31 20.50
C SER A 105 -28.62 17.50 21.39
N ASP A 106 -27.58 17.34 22.23
CA ASP A 106 -27.12 18.36 23.18
C ASP A 106 -26.02 19.28 22.63
N VAL A 107 -25.68 19.15 21.34
CA VAL A 107 -24.61 19.91 20.69
C VAL A 107 -25.03 20.45 19.34
N LEU A 108 -24.52 21.63 19.01
CA LEU A 108 -24.63 22.21 17.68
C LEU A 108 -23.50 21.70 16.77
N PRO A 109 -23.72 21.61 15.44
CA PRO A 109 -22.66 21.24 14.50
C PRO A 109 -21.40 22.10 14.61
N SER A 110 -21.52 23.40 14.87
CA SER A 110 -20.40 24.34 14.98
C SER A 110 -19.64 24.26 16.32
N SER A 111 -20.07 23.40 17.25
CA SER A 111 -19.47 23.29 18.58
C SER A 111 -17.99 22.90 18.52
N THR A 112 -17.16 23.61 19.28
CA THR A 112 -15.74 23.29 19.49
C THR A 112 -15.52 22.22 20.56
N LYS A 113 -16.60 21.73 21.21
CA LYS A 113 -16.54 20.69 22.22
C LYS A 113 -15.98 19.41 21.62
N LYS A 114 -14.93 18.86 22.25
CA LYS A 114 -14.35 17.57 21.91
C LYS A 114 -15.24 16.44 22.40
N CYS A 115 -15.50 15.49 21.51
CA CYS A 115 -16.32 14.32 21.74
C CYS A 115 -15.61 13.09 21.17
N TRP A 116 -15.96 11.93 21.70
CA TRP A 116 -15.51 10.64 21.21
C TRP A 116 -16.41 10.16 20.06
N TRP A 117 -15.76 9.66 19.02
CA TRP A 117 -16.38 9.13 17.81
C TRP A 117 -15.89 7.70 17.58
N ILE A 118 -16.71 6.90 16.93
CA ILE A 118 -16.37 5.57 16.42
C ILE A 118 -16.76 5.50 14.94
N CYS A 119 -15.82 5.12 14.07
CA CYS A 119 -16.14 4.91 12.65
C CYS A 119 -16.62 3.48 12.38
N GLU A 120 -17.13 3.22 11.17
CA GLU A 120 -17.60 1.90 10.73
C GLU A 120 -16.54 0.79 10.85
N ASN A 121 -15.25 1.14 10.73
CA ASN A 121 -14.13 0.22 10.93
C ASN A 121 -13.76 0.02 12.42
N GLY A 122 -14.56 0.51 13.36
CA GLY A 122 -14.33 0.35 14.81
C GLY A 122 -13.29 1.28 15.44
N HIS A 123 -12.59 2.13 14.67
CA HIS A 123 -11.62 3.05 15.26
C HIS A 123 -12.30 4.11 16.13
N GLU A 124 -11.80 4.25 17.36
CA GLU A 124 -12.24 5.25 18.33
C GLU A 124 -11.30 6.46 18.34
N TYR A 125 -11.85 7.68 18.25
CA TYR A 125 -11.05 8.90 18.20
C TYR A 125 -11.78 10.11 18.78
N GLU A 126 -11.00 11.06 19.29
CA GLU A 126 -11.52 12.31 19.83
C GLU A 126 -11.34 13.45 18.82
N HIS A 127 -12.44 14.09 18.44
CA HIS A 127 -12.49 15.28 17.60
C HIS A 127 -13.57 16.21 18.12
N SER A 128 -13.46 17.51 17.85
CA SER A 128 -14.58 18.43 18.10
C SER A 128 -15.72 18.23 17.11
N VAL A 129 -16.94 18.59 17.51
CA VAL A 129 -18.13 18.47 16.65
C VAL A 129 -17.94 19.24 15.34
N ASN A 130 -17.40 20.46 15.40
CA ASN A 130 -17.14 21.27 14.20
C ASN A 130 -16.07 20.68 13.27
N GLN A 131 -15.14 19.89 13.82
CA GLN A 131 -14.15 19.20 13.00
C GLN A 131 -14.81 18.11 12.18
N ARG A 132 -15.84 17.44 12.71
CA ARG A 132 -16.57 16.38 12.02
C ARG A 132 -17.57 16.92 11.00
N THR A 133 -18.22 18.04 11.32
CA THR A 133 -19.29 18.63 10.51
C THR A 133 -18.75 19.67 9.53
N THR A 134 -18.36 20.85 10.00
CA THR A 134 -17.98 21.99 9.15
C THR A 134 -16.64 21.79 8.45
N ARG A 135 -15.66 21.18 9.13
CA ARG A 135 -14.33 20.89 8.54
C ARG A 135 -14.24 19.50 7.90
N VAL A 136 -15.28 18.67 8.05
CA VAL A 136 -15.40 17.34 7.44
C VAL A 136 -14.15 16.44 7.65
N ILE A 137 -13.52 16.54 8.81
CA ILE A 137 -12.34 15.74 9.15
C ILE A 137 -12.78 14.30 9.41
N LYS A 138 -12.29 13.40 8.55
CA LYS A 138 -12.54 11.96 8.62
C LYS A 138 -11.78 11.31 9.78
N CYS A 139 -12.08 10.04 10.01
CA CYS A 139 -11.34 9.22 10.99
C CYS A 139 -9.82 9.30 10.73
N PRO A 140 -9.00 9.65 11.73
CA PRO A 140 -7.56 9.82 11.55
C PRO A 140 -6.85 8.49 11.24
N PHE A 141 -7.42 7.37 11.63
CA PHE A 141 -6.91 6.03 11.32
C PHE A 141 -7.23 5.64 9.87
N CYS A 142 -8.51 5.72 9.45
CA CYS A 142 -8.88 5.44 8.06
C CYS A 142 -8.20 6.38 7.05
N SER A 143 -7.85 7.60 7.48
CA SER A 143 -7.15 8.58 6.65
C SER A 143 -5.62 8.46 6.71
N GLY A 144 -5.08 7.52 7.49
CA GLY A 144 -3.63 7.27 7.62
C GLY A 144 -2.84 8.34 8.38
N TYR A 145 -3.51 9.23 9.13
CA TYR A 145 -2.87 10.21 10.02
C TYR A 145 -2.46 9.62 11.37
N ARG A 146 -3.11 8.53 11.80
CA ARG A 146 -2.73 7.72 12.97
C ARG A 146 -2.56 6.27 12.54
N ILE A 147 -1.60 5.59 13.15
CA ILE A 147 -1.25 4.20 12.84
C ILE A 147 -1.92 3.26 13.85
N ASP A 148 -2.45 2.13 13.38
CA ASP A 148 -2.94 0.99 14.14
C ASP A 148 -2.47 -0.34 13.51
N SER A 149 -3.08 -1.45 13.90
CA SER A 149 -2.77 -2.80 13.39
C SER A 149 -3.08 -2.98 11.91
N ASP A 150 -4.01 -2.21 11.35
CA ASP A 150 -4.63 -2.48 10.06
C ASP A 150 -4.15 -1.51 8.97
N ASN A 151 -3.60 -0.35 9.36
CA ASN A 151 -3.19 0.70 8.43
C ASN A 151 -1.69 1.04 8.45
N ASN A 152 -0.87 0.25 9.14
CA ASN A 152 0.58 0.39 9.15
C ASN A 152 1.25 -0.17 7.87
N PHE A 153 2.54 0.07 7.69
CA PHE A 153 3.28 -0.34 6.50
C PHE A 153 3.35 -1.88 6.33
N LEU A 154 3.38 -2.66 7.41
CA LEU A 154 3.31 -4.12 7.33
C LEU A 154 1.94 -4.58 6.82
N ALA A 155 0.86 -4.05 7.39
CA ALA A 155 -0.50 -4.40 7.05
C ALA A 155 -0.85 -4.02 5.59
N ILE A 156 -0.46 -2.82 5.17
CA ILE A 156 -0.76 -2.31 3.81
C ILE A 156 0.18 -2.85 2.74
N ASN A 157 1.44 -3.18 3.08
CA ASN A 157 2.44 -3.63 2.11
C ASN A 157 3.29 -4.80 2.62
N PRO A 158 2.67 -5.98 2.86
CA PRO A 158 3.35 -7.13 3.47
C PRO A 158 4.52 -7.65 2.62
N VAL A 159 4.42 -7.59 1.28
CA VAL A 159 5.49 -8.01 0.37
C VAL A 159 6.71 -7.11 0.51
N SER A 160 6.54 -5.79 0.57
CA SER A 160 7.67 -4.88 0.78
C SER A 160 8.19 -4.92 2.22
N ALA A 161 7.33 -5.13 3.20
CA ALA A 161 7.73 -5.29 4.59
C ALA A 161 8.53 -6.59 4.82
N ALA A 162 8.28 -7.64 4.05
CA ALA A 162 9.11 -8.86 4.05
C ALA A 162 10.56 -8.59 3.59
N GLU A 163 10.80 -7.53 2.81
CA GLU A 163 12.14 -7.09 2.44
C GLU A 163 12.83 -6.21 3.51
N TRP A 164 12.24 -6.02 4.70
CA TRP A 164 12.82 -5.16 5.73
C TRP A 164 14.17 -5.69 6.23
N ASP A 165 15.20 -4.84 6.23
CA ASP A 165 16.52 -5.21 6.75
C ASP A 165 16.60 -4.90 8.25
N TYR A 166 16.09 -5.82 9.09
CA TYR A 166 16.05 -5.67 10.56
C TYR A 166 17.42 -5.35 11.15
N ALA A 167 18.48 -5.99 10.65
CA ALA A 167 19.85 -5.76 11.12
C ALA A 167 20.32 -4.31 10.91
N LYS A 168 19.83 -3.64 9.85
CA LYS A 168 20.21 -2.25 9.52
C LYS A 168 19.23 -1.19 10.01
N ASN A 169 18.02 -1.57 10.38
CA ASN A 169 16.99 -0.66 10.89
C ASN A 169 16.86 -0.68 12.42
N GLY A 170 17.61 -1.54 13.12
CA GLY A 170 17.61 -1.62 14.57
C GLY A 170 16.23 -2.00 15.11
N ASN A 171 15.74 -1.22 16.09
CA ASN A 171 14.47 -1.49 16.76
C ASN A 171 13.23 -1.01 15.99
N VAL A 172 13.40 -0.32 14.86
CA VAL A 172 12.26 0.15 14.07
C VAL A 172 11.70 -1.00 13.24
N LYS A 173 10.43 -1.31 13.46
CA LYS A 173 9.71 -2.38 12.75
C LYS A 173 8.70 -1.82 11.75
N PRO A 174 8.40 -2.54 10.64
CA PRO A 174 7.42 -2.12 9.64
C PRO A 174 6.04 -1.76 10.20
N GLU A 175 5.55 -2.49 11.20
CA GLU A 175 4.24 -2.28 11.82
C GLU A 175 4.13 -0.98 12.63
N GLN A 176 5.26 -0.32 12.91
CA GLN A 176 5.29 0.96 13.62
C GLN A 176 5.27 2.16 12.67
N LEU A 177 5.21 1.92 11.35
CA LEU A 177 5.41 2.96 10.34
C LEU A 177 4.13 3.22 9.56
N ALA A 178 3.83 4.50 9.34
CA ALA A 178 2.79 4.89 8.40
C ALA A 178 3.25 4.52 6.98
N PRO A 179 2.39 3.92 6.14
CA PRO A 179 2.73 3.59 4.76
C PRO A 179 3.05 4.82 3.91
N THR A 180 2.71 6.03 4.38
CA THR A 180 2.93 7.33 3.73
C THR A 180 4.22 8.03 4.18
N THR A 181 4.98 7.46 5.12
CA THR A 181 6.20 8.13 5.59
C THR A 181 7.28 8.22 4.51
N HIS A 182 7.90 9.39 4.38
CA HIS A 182 9.00 9.67 3.46
C HIS A 182 10.38 9.36 4.06
N LYS A 183 10.46 9.01 5.35
CA LYS A 183 11.72 8.60 5.98
C LYS A 183 12.22 7.32 5.32
N LYS A 184 13.50 7.30 4.97
CA LYS A 184 14.14 6.17 4.27
C LYS A 184 14.67 5.15 5.27
N TYR A 185 14.41 3.89 4.99
CA TYR A 185 14.86 2.73 5.75
C TYR A 185 15.56 1.73 4.83
N TRP A 186 16.29 0.80 5.42
CA TRP A 186 17.00 -0.25 4.70
C TRP A 186 16.09 -1.41 4.34
N PHE A 187 16.15 -1.82 3.08
CA PHE A 187 15.51 -3.01 2.55
C PHE A 187 16.55 -3.94 1.94
N ARG A 188 16.23 -5.23 1.90
CA ARG A 188 16.99 -6.29 1.28
C ARG A 188 16.03 -7.16 0.47
N CYS A 189 16.09 -7.05 -0.86
CA CYS A 189 15.22 -7.85 -1.72
C CYS A 189 15.72 -9.30 -1.84
N GLN A 190 14.94 -10.15 -2.51
CA GLN A 190 15.26 -11.57 -2.73
C GLN A 190 16.56 -11.82 -3.53
N LEU A 191 16.99 -10.85 -4.35
CA LEU A 191 18.30 -10.87 -5.03
C LEU A 191 19.48 -10.51 -4.11
N ASN A 192 19.21 -10.35 -2.81
CA ASN A 192 20.13 -9.96 -1.76
C ASN A 192 20.74 -8.56 -1.97
N HIS A 193 20.05 -7.69 -2.71
CA HIS A 193 20.43 -6.29 -2.85
C HIS A 193 20.03 -5.51 -1.62
N SER A 194 20.99 -4.90 -0.94
CA SER A 194 20.71 -3.93 0.13
C SER A 194 20.55 -2.51 -0.43
N TYR A 195 19.46 -1.82 -0.09
CA TYR A 195 19.13 -0.47 -0.59
C TYR A 195 18.32 0.34 0.43
N LYS A 196 18.31 1.67 0.29
CA LYS A 196 17.48 2.57 1.12
C LYS A 196 16.30 3.10 0.33
N GLN A 197 15.11 3.05 0.91
CA GLN A 197 13.90 3.60 0.32
C GLN A 197 12.87 3.97 1.39
N SER A 198 11.87 4.79 1.08
CA SER A 198 10.79 5.10 2.00
C SER A 198 9.60 4.13 1.85
N PRO A 199 8.88 3.79 2.93
CA PRO A 199 7.59 3.09 2.87
C PRO A 199 6.63 3.71 1.86
N ALA A 200 6.54 5.05 1.80
CA ALA A 200 5.71 5.74 0.80
C ALA A 200 6.05 5.40 -0.65
N ALA A 201 7.34 5.21 -0.97
CA ALA A 201 7.72 4.81 -2.32
C ALA A 201 7.42 3.33 -2.56
N LYS A 202 7.65 2.47 -1.56
CA LYS A 202 7.31 1.04 -1.62
C LYS A 202 5.80 0.83 -1.83
N SER A 203 4.95 1.62 -1.16
CA SER A 203 3.49 1.60 -1.31
C SER A 203 3.00 2.08 -2.68
N ARG A 204 3.81 2.89 -3.40
CA ARG A 204 3.57 3.25 -4.81
C ARG A 204 4.13 2.21 -5.80
N GLY A 205 4.58 1.06 -5.33
CA GLY A 205 5.10 -0.01 -6.18
C GLY A 205 6.56 0.16 -6.63
N HIS A 206 7.32 1.10 -6.07
CA HIS A 206 8.75 1.19 -6.36
C HIS A 206 9.50 0.01 -5.72
N GLY A 207 10.00 -0.92 -6.53
CA GLY A 207 10.82 -2.04 -6.08
C GLY A 207 12.29 -1.70 -5.84
N CYS A 208 13.12 -2.72 -5.67
CA CYS A 208 14.57 -2.54 -5.54
C CYS A 208 15.16 -1.85 -6.78
N PRO A 209 15.87 -0.71 -6.64
CA PRO A 209 16.44 0.02 -7.78
C PRO A 209 17.64 -0.68 -8.43
N LYS A 210 18.10 -1.79 -7.84
CA LYS A 210 19.20 -2.61 -8.35
C LYS A 210 18.70 -3.83 -9.12
N CYS A 211 17.44 -4.21 -8.97
CA CYS A 211 16.82 -5.28 -9.74
C CYS A 211 16.52 -4.81 -11.16
N THR A 212 16.91 -5.58 -12.17
CA THR A 212 16.51 -5.37 -13.57
C THR A 212 16.10 -6.71 -14.19
N SER A 213 15.25 -6.70 -15.22
CA SER A 213 14.66 -7.90 -15.84
C SER A 213 15.58 -8.62 -16.84
N SER A 214 16.87 -8.27 -16.91
CA SER A 214 17.78 -8.78 -17.95
C SER A 214 18.61 -10.00 -17.56
N SER A 215 18.43 -10.57 -16.36
CA SER A 215 19.20 -11.74 -15.93
C SER A 215 18.75 -13.01 -16.67
N SER A 216 19.70 -13.80 -17.17
CA SER A 216 19.37 -15.06 -17.85
C SER A 216 18.87 -16.14 -16.87
N ILE A 217 18.11 -17.11 -17.39
CA ILE A 217 17.61 -18.24 -16.59
C ILE A 217 18.77 -19.01 -15.93
N ALA A 218 19.91 -19.13 -16.62
CA ALA A 218 21.08 -19.81 -16.09
C ALA A 218 21.73 -19.01 -14.95
N GLU A 219 21.85 -17.68 -15.07
CA GLU A 219 22.35 -16.82 -14.00
C GLU A 219 21.47 -16.92 -12.75
N LEU A 220 20.15 -16.84 -12.92
CA LEU A 220 19.21 -16.98 -11.80
C LEU A 220 19.31 -18.35 -11.14
N ARG A 221 19.51 -19.41 -11.93
CA ARG A 221 19.73 -20.77 -11.40
C ARG A 221 21.04 -20.86 -10.64
N ILE A 222 22.15 -20.35 -11.18
CA ILE A 222 23.44 -20.36 -10.48
C ILE A 222 23.32 -19.58 -9.17
N PHE A 223 22.72 -18.40 -9.20
CA PHE A 223 22.45 -17.59 -8.01
C PHE A 223 21.63 -18.34 -6.95
N SER A 224 20.49 -18.92 -7.34
CA SER A 224 19.60 -19.60 -6.39
C SER A 224 20.27 -20.79 -5.74
N GLU A 225 20.99 -21.60 -6.51
CA GLU A 225 21.69 -22.77 -5.97
C GLU A 225 22.87 -22.36 -5.07
N LEU A 226 23.64 -21.33 -5.44
CA LEU A 226 24.72 -20.85 -4.57
C LEU A 226 24.20 -20.22 -3.28
N ARG A 227 22.99 -19.64 -3.29
CA ARG A 227 22.31 -19.11 -2.10
C ARG A 227 22.00 -20.16 -1.03
N SER A 228 21.95 -21.46 -1.37
CA SER A 228 21.76 -22.55 -0.40
C SER A 228 23.07 -22.96 0.30
N ILE A 229 24.22 -22.69 -0.33
CA ILE A 229 25.56 -22.97 0.21
C ILE A 229 26.14 -21.71 0.88
N PHE A 230 25.97 -20.56 0.24
CA PHE A 230 26.48 -19.25 0.63
C PHE A 230 25.32 -18.27 0.75
N PRO A 231 24.71 -18.14 1.94
CA PRO A 231 23.52 -17.31 2.14
C PRO A 231 23.69 -15.83 1.78
N LYS A 232 24.92 -15.30 1.76
CA LYS A 232 25.18 -13.91 1.38
C LYS A 232 25.46 -13.72 -0.12
N THR A 233 25.30 -14.76 -0.94
CA THR A 233 25.41 -14.63 -2.41
C THR A 233 24.48 -13.52 -2.93
N ILE A 234 24.96 -12.73 -3.89
CA ILE A 234 24.29 -11.55 -4.45
C ILE A 234 24.17 -11.72 -5.96
N ASN A 235 22.98 -11.52 -6.52
CA ASN A 235 22.80 -11.45 -7.98
C ASN A 235 23.19 -10.06 -8.49
N ARG A 236 23.81 -9.93 -9.66
CA ARG A 236 24.15 -8.64 -10.31
C ARG A 236 24.87 -7.65 -9.40
N HIS A 237 25.93 -8.10 -8.75
CA HIS A 237 26.70 -7.24 -7.86
C HIS A 237 27.50 -6.21 -8.68
N LYS A 238 27.46 -4.93 -8.30
CA LYS A 238 28.20 -3.86 -8.99
C LYS A 238 29.40 -3.41 -8.18
N VAL A 239 30.58 -3.54 -8.78
CA VAL A 239 31.87 -3.09 -8.27
C VAL A 239 32.37 -1.95 -9.16
N LYS A 240 32.31 -0.71 -8.68
CA LYS A 240 32.73 0.49 -9.44
C LYS A 240 32.21 0.53 -10.89
N ARG A 241 30.89 0.33 -11.04
CA ARG A 241 30.14 0.27 -12.32
C ARG A 241 30.34 -1.00 -13.14
N VAL A 242 31.24 -1.90 -12.75
CA VAL A 242 31.35 -3.24 -13.34
C VAL A 242 30.37 -4.17 -12.63
N GLU A 243 29.39 -4.68 -13.37
CA GLU A 243 28.43 -5.66 -12.87
C GLU A 243 29.00 -7.07 -12.92
N VAL A 244 28.64 -7.93 -11.97
CA VAL A 244 28.97 -9.36 -11.91
C VAL A 244 27.68 -10.15 -11.75
N ASP A 245 27.41 -11.12 -12.62
CA ASP A 245 26.11 -11.81 -12.65
C ASP A 245 25.76 -12.48 -11.31
N VAL A 246 26.72 -13.16 -10.69
CA VAL A 246 26.60 -13.73 -9.35
C VAL A 246 27.87 -13.48 -8.54
N TYR A 247 27.74 -12.96 -7.34
CA TYR A 247 28.85 -12.67 -6.44
C TYR A 247 28.69 -13.39 -5.11
N ILE A 248 29.76 -14.03 -4.65
CA ILE A 248 29.84 -14.72 -3.35
C ILE A 248 30.79 -13.90 -2.46
N PRO A 249 30.26 -13.00 -1.61
CA PRO A 249 31.10 -12.14 -0.77
C PRO A 249 32.08 -12.91 0.12
N GLU A 250 31.65 -14.04 0.67
CA GLU A 250 32.41 -14.88 1.60
C GLU A 250 33.72 -15.39 0.99
N LEU A 251 33.70 -15.65 -0.32
CA LEU A 251 34.86 -16.16 -1.08
C LEU A 251 35.52 -15.09 -1.94
N ARG A 252 34.93 -13.88 -1.99
CA ARG A 252 35.26 -12.83 -2.96
C ARG A 252 35.30 -13.37 -4.40
N ILE A 253 34.33 -14.22 -4.75
CA ILE A 253 34.22 -14.81 -6.09
C ILE A 253 33.10 -14.13 -6.88
N GLY A 254 33.43 -13.73 -8.10
CA GLY A 254 32.45 -13.34 -9.11
C GLY A 254 32.28 -14.43 -10.16
N ILE A 255 31.04 -14.65 -10.59
CA ILE A 255 30.68 -15.61 -11.63
C ILE A 255 29.94 -14.87 -12.74
N GLU A 256 30.36 -15.14 -13.98
CA GLU A 256 29.69 -14.68 -15.20
C GLU A 256 29.18 -15.87 -15.99
N TYR A 257 27.95 -15.77 -16.50
CA TYR A 257 27.41 -16.76 -17.42
C TYR A 257 27.42 -16.21 -18.86
N ASP A 258 28.35 -16.70 -19.66
CA ASP A 258 28.49 -16.29 -21.06
C ASP A 258 27.67 -17.21 -21.96
N GLY A 259 26.46 -16.79 -22.34
CA GLY A 259 25.67 -17.47 -23.37
C GLY A 259 26.31 -17.34 -24.76
N SER A 260 26.42 -18.45 -25.50
CA SER A 260 27.17 -18.47 -26.77
C SER A 260 26.64 -17.50 -27.84
N TYR A 261 25.34 -17.23 -27.84
CA TYR A 261 24.70 -16.28 -28.76
C TYR A 261 25.13 -14.81 -28.54
N TRP A 262 25.49 -14.42 -27.31
CA TRP A 262 25.71 -13.01 -26.94
C TRP A 262 27.18 -12.61 -26.73
N HIS A 263 28.11 -13.58 -26.77
CA HIS A 263 29.50 -13.40 -26.33
C HIS A 263 30.58 -13.76 -27.37
N LYS A 264 30.23 -13.86 -28.65
CA LYS A 264 31.16 -14.28 -29.71
C LYS A 264 32.37 -13.33 -29.91
N ASP A 265 32.20 -12.01 -29.67
CA ASP A 265 33.21 -10.98 -30.03
C ASP A 265 33.53 -9.97 -28.89
N LYS A 266 33.59 -10.40 -27.62
CA LYS A 266 33.73 -9.50 -26.45
C LYS A 266 35.06 -9.57 -25.68
N ILE A 267 36.12 -10.13 -26.27
CA ILE A 267 37.37 -10.46 -25.59
C ILE A 267 38.01 -9.26 -24.84
N ALA A 268 38.15 -8.10 -25.50
CA ALA A 268 38.78 -6.93 -24.87
C ALA A 268 37.97 -6.40 -23.66
N LYS A 269 36.64 -6.40 -23.77
CA LYS A 269 35.72 -6.01 -22.68
C LYS A 269 35.82 -7.00 -21.52
N ASP A 270 35.92 -8.29 -21.83
CA ASP A 270 36.04 -9.37 -20.87
C ASP A 270 37.36 -9.29 -20.08
N GLN A 271 38.47 -8.98 -20.76
CA GLN A 271 39.77 -8.75 -20.13
C GLN A 271 39.75 -7.52 -19.20
N ARG A 272 39.18 -6.39 -19.66
CA ARG A 272 39.05 -5.18 -18.84
C ARG A 272 38.23 -5.43 -17.58
N LYS A 273 37.11 -6.16 -17.70
CA LYS A 273 36.27 -6.56 -16.57
C LYS A 273 37.05 -7.41 -15.56
N ARG A 274 37.79 -8.42 -16.03
CA ARG A 274 38.64 -9.24 -15.16
C ARG A 274 39.70 -8.40 -14.42
N ALA A 275 40.38 -7.50 -15.12
CA ALA A 275 41.41 -6.64 -14.53
C ALA A 275 40.83 -5.76 -13.40
N ILE A 276 39.68 -5.12 -13.64
CA ILE A 276 39.01 -4.29 -12.63
C ILE A 276 38.61 -5.14 -11.42
N LEU A 277 37.97 -6.29 -11.62
CA LEU A 277 37.55 -7.15 -10.50
C LEU A 277 38.75 -7.66 -9.69
N LYS A 278 39.86 -8.00 -10.36
CA LYS A 278 41.11 -8.41 -9.70
C LYS A 278 41.69 -7.31 -8.81
N ILE A 279 41.67 -6.04 -9.26
CA ILE A 279 42.10 -4.89 -8.43
C ILE A 279 41.28 -4.80 -7.13
N TYR A 280 39.99 -5.11 -7.20
CA TYR A 280 39.12 -5.17 -6.01
C TYR A 280 39.19 -6.51 -5.28
N GLY A 281 40.20 -7.34 -5.55
CA GLY A 281 40.41 -8.63 -4.90
C GLY A 281 39.26 -9.62 -5.14
N ILE A 282 38.62 -9.56 -6.31
CA ILE A 282 37.55 -10.48 -6.70
C ILE A 282 38.08 -11.44 -7.77
N THR A 283 37.99 -12.74 -7.47
CA THR A 283 38.36 -13.80 -8.41
C THR A 283 37.19 -14.09 -9.33
N LEU A 284 37.40 -13.90 -10.64
CA LEU A 284 36.37 -14.11 -11.66
C LEU A 284 36.43 -15.53 -12.25
N ILE A 285 35.32 -16.25 -12.14
CA ILE A 285 35.03 -17.53 -12.83
C ILE A 285 34.05 -17.23 -13.95
N ARG A 286 34.34 -17.68 -15.18
CA ARG A 286 33.40 -17.58 -16.30
C ARG A 286 32.83 -18.94 -16.65
N VAL A 287 31.51 -19.03 -16.69
CA VAL A 287 30.77 -20.21 -17.14
C VAL A 287 30.35 -19.96 -18.58
N ARG A 288 31.06 -20.57 -19.53
CA ARG A 288 30.94 -20.31 -20.95
C ARG A 288 30.15 -21.43 -21.62
N GLN A 289 29.06 -21.10 -22.29
CA GLN A 289 28.29 -22.09 -23.05
C GLN A 289 28.99 -22.40 -24.38
N SER A 290 29.14 -23.69 -24.69
CA SER A 290 29.63 -24.14 -26.00
C SER A 290 28.86 -23.46 -27.15
N PRO A 291 29.54 -23.04 -28.24
CA PRO A 291 30.93 -23.32 -28.62
C PRO A 291 31.99 -22.32 -28.10
N LEU A 292 31.69 -21.49 -27.10
CA LEU A 292 32.69 -20.57 -26.55
C LEU A 292 33.86 -21.34 -25.91
N LYS A 293 35.09 -21.02 -26.33
CA LYS A 293 36.31 -21.56 -25.73
C LYS A 293 36.61 -20.89 -24.40
N ALA A 294 37.33 -21.59 -23.51
CA ALA A 294 37.91 -21.00 -22.31
C ALA A 294 38.93 -19.91 -22.70
N LEU A 295 38.92 -18.78 -22.00
CA LEU A 295 39.89 -17.70 -22.20
C LEU A 295 41.00 -17.73 -21.13
N HIS A 296 40.69 -18.28 -19.96
CA HIS A 296 41.62 -18.40 -18.84
C HIS A 296 41.42 -19.68 -18.03
N ASN A 297 42.41 -20.01 -17.21
CA ASN A 297 42.42 -21.19 -16.32
C ASN A 297 41.21 -21.25 -15.38
N ASN A 298 40.60 -20.11 -15.02
CA ASN A 298 39.43 -20.06 -14.14
C ASN A 298 38.09 -20.21 -14.86
N ASP A 299 38.09 -20.36 -16.19
CA ASP A 299 36.87 -20.52 -16.96
C ASP A 299 36.41 -22.00 -16.95
N LEU A 300 35.11 -22.20 -17.13
CA LEU A 300 34.43 -23.48 -17.22
C LEU A 300 33.59 -23.48 -18.51
N VAL A 301 33.84 -24.43 -19.40
CA VAL A 301 33.05 -24.59 -20.63
C VAL A 301 31.98 -25.66 -20.41
N LEU A 302 30.71 -25.29 -20.64
CA LEU A 302 29.58 -26.20 -20.56
C LEU A 302 29.15 -26.66 -21.96
N TYR A 303 29.25 -27.96 -22.22
CA TYR A 303 28.94 -28.57 -23.53
C TYR A 303 27.46 -28.93 -23.72
N ARG A 304 26.56 -28.44 -22.86
CA ARG A 304 25.13 -28.76 -22.93
C ARG A 304 24.29 -27.59 -23.41
N ASN A 305 23.26 -27.93 -24.20
CA ASN A 305 22.31 -26.94 -24.72
C ASN A 305 21.43 -26.31 -23.62
N LYS A 306 21.13 -27.05 -22.54
CA LYS A 306 20.34 -26.57 -21.39
C LYS A 306 21.12 -26.70 -20.10
N PHE A 307 21.04 -25.68 -19.24
CA PHE A 307 21.64 -25.70 -17.91
C PHE A 307 20.92 -26.74 -17.01
N SER A 308 21.67 -27.72 -16.50
CA SER A 308 21.17 -28.83 -15.68
C SER A 308 21.89 -28.92 -14.34
N LYS A 309 21.41 -29.78 -13.43
CA LYS A 309 22.06 -30.04 -12.14
C LYS A 309 23.53 -30.44 -12.30
N LYS A 310 23.86 -31.25 -13.31
CA LYS A 310 25.26 -31.61 -13.58
C LYS A 310 26.10 -30.40 -14.04
N CYS A 311 25.54 -29.46 -14.80
CA CYS A 311 26.22 -28.18 -15.07
C CYS A 311 26.49 -27.40 -13.78
N MET A 312 25.53 -27.36 -12.84
CA MET A 312 25.73 -26.71 -11.55
C MET A 312 26.80 -27.40 -10.70
N ASN A 313 26.86 -28.73 -10.71
CA ASN A 313 27.91 -29.49 -10.02
C ASN A 313 29.30 -29.16 -10.60
N GLU A 314 29.41 -28.96 -11.92
CA GLU A 314 30.66 -28.50 -12.56
C GLU A 314 31.05 -27.08 -12.10
N VAL A 315 30.07 -26.16 -11.98
CA VAL A 315 30.30 -24.82 -11.41
C VAL A 315 30.82 -24.91 -9.97
N ILE A 316 30.20 -25.74 -9.14
CA ILE A 316 30.62 -25.93 -7.73
C ILE A 316 32.03 -26.50 -7.64
N ASN A 317 32.32 -27.54 -8.43
CA ASN A 317 33.66 -28.12 -8.46
C ASN A 317 34.70 -27.12 -8.96
N LYS A 318 34.32 -26.22 -9.89
CA LYS A 318 35.20 -25.13 -10.33
C LYS A 318 35.49 -24.15 -9.19
N ILE A 319 34.47 -23.76 -8.43
CA ILE A 319 34.63 -22.91 -7.24
C ILE A 319 35.60 -23.58 -6.27
N ARG A 320 35.37 -24.85 -5.89
CA ARG A 320 36.23 -25.61 -4.95
C ARG A 320 37.72 -25.59 -5.35
N ARG A 321 38.00 -25.85 -6.64
CA ARG A 321 39.37 -25.84 -7.18
C ARG A 321 40.01 -24.45 -7.15
N VAL A 322 39.27 -23.42 -7.54
CA VAL A 322 39.79 -22.04 -7.61
C VAL A 322 40.10 -21.48 -6.23
N THR A 323 39.33 -21.88 -5.21
CA THR A 323 39.52 -21.41 -3.84
C THR A 323 40.48 -22.29 -3.02
N ASN A 324 40.99 -23.40 -3.59
CA ASN A 324 41.76 -24.42 -2.88
C ASN A 324 41.07 -24.91 -1.59
N LEU A 325 39.74 -24.98 -1.62
CA LEU A 325 38.94 -25.38 -0.46
C LEU A 325 38.64 -26.87 -0.56
N GLU A 326 39.64 -27.69 -0.31
CA GLU A 326 39.41 -29.11 -0.01
C GLU A 326 38.75 -29.27 1.38
N MET A 327 38.84 -28.24 2.23
CA MET A 327 38.49 -28.28 3.66
C MET A 327 37.28 -27.43 4.09
N ILE A 328 36.65 -26.63 3.21
CA ILE A 328 35.45 -25.84 3.62
C ILE A 328 34.19 -26.70 3.57
N GLY A 329 33.98 -27.45 4.67
CA GLY A 329 32.70 -27.80 5.27
C GLY A 329 31.72 -28.68 4.48
N GLY A 330 30.83 -29.36 5.21
CA GLY A 330 29.83 -30.29 4.67
C GLY A 330 28.88 -29.70 3.62
N GLY A 331 28.79 -28.37 3.45
CA GLY A 331 27.86 -27.72 2.52
C GLY A 331 28.07 -28.07 1.04
N PHE A 332 29.32 -28.13 0.56
CA PHE A 332 29.60 -28.54 -0.82
C PHE A 332 29.28 -30.01 -1.06
N SER A 333 29.75 -30.90 -0.19
CA SER A 333 29.51 -32.34 -0.28
C SER A 333 28.02 -32.66 -0.18
N ASN A 334 27.31 -32.01 0.74
CA ASN A 334 25.87 -32.14 0.90
C ASN A 334 25.09 -31.67 -0.34
N TYR A 335 25.49 -30.57 -0.98
CA TYR A 335 24.86 -30.14 -2.23
C TYR A 335 25.15 -31.09 -3.40
N LEU A 336 26.40 -31.55 -3.51
CA LEU A 336 26.83 -32.43 -4.59
C LEU A 336 26.19 -33.82 -4.51
N SER A 337 25.83 -34.31 -3.31
CA SER A 337 25.12 -35.57 -3.12
C SER A 337 23.64 -35.52 -3.52
N GLN A 338 23.04 -34.32 -3.62
CA GLN A 338 21.65 -34.19 -4.06
C GLN A 338 21.49 -34.52 -5.54
N ARG A 339 20.47 -35.33 -5.85
CA ARG A 339 20.14 -35.73 -7.23
C ARG A 339 19.65 -34.56 -8.08
N ASP A 340 18.86 -33.67 -7.48
CA ASP A 340 18.22 -32.53 -8.15
C ASP A 340 18.70 -31.19 -7.57
N PHE A 341 18.25 -30.10 -8.21
CA PHE A 341 18.46 -28.75 -7.69
C PHE A 341 17.86 -28.60 -6.28
N VAL A 342 18.57 -27.88 -5.41
CA VAL A 342 18.25 -27.80 -3.97
C VAL A 342 17.42 -26.57 -3.66
N ASN A 343 17.51 -25.51 -4.48
CA ASN A 343 16.85 -24.23 -4.20
C ASN A 343 15.83 -23.83 -5.28
N GLY A 344 14.90 -24.75 -5.58
CA GLY A 344 13.81 -24.56 -6.53
C GLY A 344 12.90 -23.37 -6.20
N ASN A 345 12.49 -23.26 -4.93
CA ASN A 345 11.58 -22.18 -4.50
C ASN A 345 12.20 -20.80 -4.71
N LEU A 346 13.43 -20.56 -4.22
CA LEU A 346 14.11 -19.28 -4.44
C LEU A 346 14.32 -19.01 -5.93
N PHE A 347 14.61 -20.03 -6.74
CA PHE A 347 14.73 -19.85 -8.18
C PHE A 347 13.42 -19.37 -8.80
N ASP A 348 12.32 -20.03 -8.47
CA ASP A 348 11.01 -19.68 -9.02
C ASP A 348 10.59 -18.28 -8.54
N GLU A 349 10.71 -17.99 -7.24
CA GLU A 349 10.48 -16.65 -6.66
C GLU A 349 11.36 -15.58 -7.29
N THR A 350 12.65 -15.84 -7.49
CA THR A 350 13.56 -14.87 -8.09
C THR A 350 13.17 -14.58 -9.55
N LYS A 351 12.78 -15.63 -10.27
CA LYS A 351 12.27 -15.54 -11.63
C LYS A 351 10.93 -14.81 -11.70
N THR A 352 10.08 -14.89 -10.66
CA THR A 352 8.84 -14.10 -10.56
C THR A 352 9.15 -12.65 -10.20
N HIS A 353 10.04 -12.38 -9.24
CA HIS A 353 10.38 -11.06 -8.72
C HIS A 353 11.04 -10.13 -9.74
N THR A 354 11.81 -10.68 -10.68
CA THR A 354 12.39 -9.93 -11.82
C THR A 354 11.34 -9.52 -12.86
N LEU A 355 10.10 -10.00 -12.73
CA LEU A 355 9.01 -9.75 -13.66
C LEU A 355 7.89 -8.85 -13.10
N ILE A 356 7.90 -8.53 -11.80
CA ILE A 356 6.81 -7.77 -11.16
C ILE A 356 6.79 -6.33 -11.69
N PRO A 357 5.76 -5.94 -12.48
CA PRO A 357 5.57 -4.55 -12.86
C PRO A 357 5.14 -3.71 -11.64
N PRO A 358 5.24 -2.37 -11.69
CA PRO A 358 4.53 -1.52 -10.75
C PRO A 358 3.07 -1.99 -10.58
N LEU A 359 2.55 -1.98 -9.36
CA LEU A 359 1.26 -2.60 -9.02
C LEU A 359 0.13 -2.11 -9.95
N GLU A 360 0.12 -0.81 -10.25
CA GLU A 360 -0.83 -0.13 -11.15
C GLU A 360 -0.79 -0.65 -12.59
N GLU A 361 0.34 -1.22 -13.01
CA GLU A 361 0.58 -1.72 -14.38
C GLU A 361 0.49 -3.26 -14.46
N SER A 362 0.12 -3.91 -13.35
CA SER A 362 -0.03 -5.36 -13.27
C SER A 362 -1.28 -5.87 -13.98
N LEU A 363 -1.28 -7.16 -14.33
CA LEU A 363 -2.40 -7.84 -14.96
C LEU A 363 -3.61 -7.83 -14.05
N LEU A 364 -3.44 -8.00 -12.73
CA LEU A 364 -4.55 -7.96 -11.78
C LEU A 364 -5.15 -6.55 -11.68
N ALA A 365 -4.30 -5.52 -11.59
CA ALA A 365 -4.77 -4.14 -11.51
C ALA A 365 -5.52 -3.71 -12.77
N ALA A 366 -5.07 -4.14 -13.94
CA ALA A 366 -5.72 -3.85 -15.20
C ALA A 366 -6.96 -4.72 -15.48
N ARG A 367 -7.04 -5.92 -14.88
CA ARG A 367 -8.04 -6.96 -15.19
C ARG A 367 -8.34 -7.82 -13.95
N GLN A 368 -9.24 -7.32 -13.08
CA GLN A 368 -9.62 -8.03 -11.85
C GLN A 368 -10.26 -9.39 -12.12
N GLU A 369 -10.91 -9.58 -13.28
CA GLU A 369 -11.56 -10.83 -13.67
C GLU A 369 -10.57 -12.01 -13.87
N VAL A 370 -9.28 -11.71 -14.04
CA VAL A 370 -8.22 -12.71 -14.16
C VAL A 370 -8.13 -13.59 -12.93
N GLU A 371 -8.38 -13.03 -11.73
CA GLU A 371 -8.34 -13.75 -10.46
C GLU A 371 -9.22 -15.00 -10.47
N LYS A 372 -10.42 -14.89 -11.05
CA LYS A 372 -11.42 -15.96 -11.12
C LYS A 372 -11.06 -17.09 -12.08
N THR A 373 -10.07 -16.86 -12.94
CA THR A 373 -9.73 -17.78 -14.03
C THR A 373 -8.28 -18.23 -13.98
N TRP A 374 -7.47 -17.76 -13.03
CA TRP A 374 -6.09 -18.16 -12.84
C TRP A 374 -6.01 -19.49 -12.08
N ASP A 375 -5.29 -20.48 -12.61
CA ASP A 375 -5.05 -21.73 -11.88
C ASP A 375 -3.87 -21.53 -10.90
N TYR A 376 -4.17 -21.13 -9.66
CA TYR A 376 -3.16 -20.85 -8.64
C TYR A 376 -2.28 -22.05 -8.30
N ASN A 377 -2.82 -23.26 -8.33
CA ASN A 377 -2.06 -24.47 -8.02
C ASN A 377 -1.07 -24.79 -9.15
N ALA A 378 -1.51 -24.69 -10.41
CA ALA A 378 -0.67 -25.00 -11.56
C ALA A 378 0.32 -23.89 -11.92
N ASN A 379 0.04 -22.65 -11.51
CA ASN A 379 0.92 -21.51 -11.74
C ASN A 379 1.81 -21.19 -10.53
N SER A 380 1.61 -21.83 -9.37
CA SER A 380 2.39 -21.56 -8.16
C SER A 380 3.90 -21.60 -8.46
N PRO A 381 4.69 -20.60 -8.01
CA PRO A 381 4.34 -19.48 -7.14
C PRO A 381 3.88 -18.20 -7.88
N LEU A 382 3.65 -18.25 -9.20
CA LEU A 382 3.29 -17.09 -10.01
C LEU A 382 1.82 -16.68 -9.80
N ARG A 383 1.62 -15.39 -9.55
CA ARG A 383 0.31 -14.75 -9.44
C ARG A 383 0.10 -13.70 -10.54
N PRO A 384 -1.15 -13.32 -10.86
CA PRO A 384 -1.45 -12.30 -11.87
C PRO A 384 -0.65 -10.98 -11.71
N GLU A 385 -0.43 -10.54 -10.48
CA GLU A 385 0.30 -9.32 -10.09
C GLU A 385 1.75 -9.31 -10.61
N HIS A 386 2.33 -10.48 -10.92
CA HIS A 386 3.69 -10.60 -11.42
C HIS A 386 3.83 -10.33 -12.93
N PHE A 387 2.75 -10.00 -13.63
CA PHE A 387 2.77 -9.84 -15.09
C PHE A 387 2.08 -8.56 -15.53
N ARG A 388 2.48 -8.01 -16.67
CA ARG A 388 1.72 -6.98 -17.37
C ARG A 388 0.64 -7.61 -18.27
N PRO A 389 -0.47 -6.91 -18.57
CA PRO A 389 -1.50 -7.38 -19.50
C PRO A 389 -1.01 -7.81 -20.88
N GLY A 390 0.12 -7.26 -21.36
CA GLY A 390 0.72 -7.58 -22.65
C GLY A 390 1.69 -8.77 -22.66
N SER A 391 1.83 -9.52 -21.56
CA SER A 391 2.84 -10.57 -21.44
C SER A 391 2.64 -11.76 -22.40
N ASN A 392 3.70 -12.18 -23.08
CA ASN A 392 3.72 -13.40 -23.90
C ASN A 392 3.94 -14.68 -23.09
N LYS A 393 4.12 -14.59 -21.76
CA LYS A 393 4.28 -15.77 -20.90
C LYS A 393 2.99 -16.59 -20.89
N GLU A 394 3.15 -17.90 -20.93
CA GLU A 394 2.04 -18.84 -20.78
C GLU A 394 1.69 -19.03 -19.29
N ALA A 395 0.40 -19.08 -19.01
CA ALA A 395 -0.15 -19.44 -17.71
C ALA A 395 -1.24 -20.51 -17.87
N TRP A 396 -1.51 -21.25 -16.81
CA TRP A 396 -2.63 -22.15 -16.69
C TRP A 396 -3.89 -21.39 -16.26
N TRP A 397 -5.00 -21.71 -16.91
CA TRP A 397 -6.27 -21.04 -16.75
C TRP A 397 -7.37 -22.06 -16.46
N LEU A 398 -8.34 -21.63 -15.66
CA LEU A 398 -9.61 -22.30 -15.43
C LEU A 398 -10.72 -21.50 -16.14
N CYS A 399 -11.66 -22.19 -16.78
CA CYS A 399 -12.88 -21.56 -17.27
C CYS A 399 -14.09 -21.89 -16.38
N SER A 400 -15.20 -21.19 -16.59
CA SER A 400 -16.47 -21.40 -15.89
C SER A 400 -17.02 -22.83 -16.03
N ASN A 401 -16.66 -23.54 -17.09
CA ASN A 401 -17.06 -24.93 -17.33
C ASN A 401 -16.09 -25.95 -16.71
N GLY A 402 -15.15 -25.50 -15.86
CA GLY A 402 -14.20 -26.38 -15.16
C GLY A 402 -12.99 -26.81 -15.99
N HIS A 403 -12.87 -26.38 -17.26
CA HIS A 403 -11.72 -26.76 -18.08
C HIS A 403 -10.43 -26.07 -17.64
N LYS A 404 -9.36 -26.87 -17.54
CA LYS A 404 -7.98 -26.44 -17.36
C LYS A 404 -7.24 -26.38 -18.69
N TYR A 405 -6.65 -25.23 -19.02
CA TYR A 405 -5.93 -25.04 -20.29
C TYR A 405 -4.78 -24.05 -20.15
N LYS A 406 -3.78 -24.14 -21.04
CA LYS A 406 -2.59 -23.30 -21.01
C LYS A 406 -2.62 -22.27 -22.16
N GLN A 407 -2.31 -21.01 -21.87
CA GLN A 407 -2.36 -19.94 -22.87
C GLN A 407 -1.50 -18.72 -22.49
N PRO A 408 -0.95 -17.96 -23.46
CA PRO A 408 -0.29 -16.68 -23.21
C PRO A 408 -1.18 -15.64 -22.53
N ILE A 409 -0.64 -14.93 -21.54
CA ILE A 409 -1.32 -13.92 -20.74
C ILE A 409 -1.95 -12.80 -21.58
N HIS A 410 -1.26 -12.28 -22.60
CA HIS A 410 -1.77 -11.20 -23.47
C HIS A 410 -3.05 -11.55 -24.24
N ARG A 411 -3.39 -12.84 -24.35
CA ARG A 411 -4.61 -13.28 -25.01
C ARG A 411 -5.81 -13.32 -24.07
N LYS A 412 -5.60 -13.29 -22.76
CA LYS A 412 -6.69 -13.32 -21.77
C LYS A 412 -7.40 -11.97 -21.72
N GLY A 413 -8.73 -11.92 -21.83
CA GLY A 413 -9.51 -10.67 -21.82
C GLY A 413 -9.77 -10.06 -23.21
N LYS A 414 -9.23 -10.66 -24.29
CA LYS A 414 -9.71 -10.36 -25.65
C LYS A 414 -11.02 -11.12 -25.89
N ALA A 415 -12.09 -10.42 -26.25
CA ALA A 415 -13.41 -11.01 -26.49
C ALA A 415 -13.42 -12.16 -27.51
N SER A 416 -12.41 -12.23 -28.39
CA SER A 416 -12.24 -13.25 -29.43
C SER A 416 -11.49 -14.51 -29.00
N VAL A 417 -10.91 -14.57 -27.79
CA VAL A 417 -10.05 -15.68 -27.36
C VAL A 417 -10.50 -16.25 -26.01
N GLY A 418 -11.51 -17.12 -26.07
CA GLY A 418 -12.03 -17.87 -24.93
C GLY A 418 -11.32 -19.21 -24.70
N CYS A 419 -11.86 -20.03 -23.78
CA CYS A 419 -11.34 -21.38 -23.52
C CYS A 419 -11.35 -22.23 -24.81
N PRO A 420 -10.19 -22.79 -25.23
CA PRO A 420 -10.10 -23.56 -26.47
C PRO A 420 -10.89 -24.86 -26.40
N LEU A 421 -11.06 -25.44 -25.20
CA LEU A 421 -11.85 -26.65 -24.99
C LEU A 421 -13.34 -26.37 -25.14
N CYS A 422 -13.86 -25.30 -24.51
CA CYS A 422 -15.23 -24.85 -24.72
C CYS A 422 -15.52 -24.54 -26.20
N ASN A 423 -14.55 -23.95 -26.92
CA ASN A 423 -14.72 -23.66 -28.34
C ASN A 423 -14.79 -24.94 -29.19
N LYS A 424 -13.96 -25.95 -28.88
CA LYS A 424 -14.01 -27.27 -29.54
C LYS A 424 -15.35 -27.97 -29.29
N GLU A 425 -15.86 -27.94 -28.06
CA GLU A 425 -17.17 -28.52 -27.73
C GLU A 425 -18.32 -27.82 -28.45
N ARG A 426 -18.27 -26.48 -28.51
CA ARG A 426 -19.25 -25.68 -29.25
C ARG A 426 -19.27 -26.01 -30.74
N LEU A 427 -18.09 -26.17 -31.36
CA LEU A 427 -17.96 -26.56 -32.77
C LEU A 427 -18.49 -27.99 -33.02
N LYS A 428 -18.25 -28.93 -32.10
CA LYS A 428 -18.84 -30.28 -32.17
C LYS A 428 -20.36 -30.27 -32.10
N ARG A 429 -20.97 -29.26 -31.47
CA ARG A 429 -22.43 -29.08 -31.38
C ARG A 429 -23.02 -28.26 -32.55
N GLY A 430 -22.24 -27.94 -33.58
CA GLY A 430 -22.73 -27.27 -34.78
C GLY A 430 -23.07 -25.77 -34.62
N ILE A 431 -22.65 -25.11 -33.54
CA ILE A 431 -22.95 -23.70 -33.29
C ILE A 431 -21.88 -22.80 -33.97
N PRO A 432 -22.22 -21.95 -34.96
CA PRO A 432 -21.24 -21.11 -35.66
C PRO A 432 -20.59 -20.06 -34.74
N GLY A 433 -19.32 -19.70 -35.00
CA GLY A 433 -18.60 -18.68 -34.24
C GLY A 433 -19.12 -17.25 -34.51
N ARG A 434 -19.09 -16.38 -33.49
CA ARG A 434 -19.35 -14.93 -33.68
C ARG A 434 -18.31 -14.35 -34.66
N ARG A 435 -18.71 -14.05 -35.90
CA ARG A 435 -18.00 -13.08 -36.74
C ARG A 435 -18.31 -11.70 -36.16
N PHE A 436 -17.31 -11.05 -35.57
CA PHE A 436 -17.40 -9.64 -35.24
C PHE A 436 -16.84 -8.83 -36.41
N GLY A 437 -17.64 -7.88 -36.89
CA GLY A 437 -17.35 -7.04 -38.04
C GLY A 437 -16.02 -6.32 -37.91
N THR A 438 -15.24 -6.34 -38.98
CA THR A 438 -14.12 -5.44 -39.18
C THR A 438 -14.67 -4.03 -39.31
N VAL A 439 -14.35 -3.15 -38.35
CA VAL A 439 -14.50 -1.70 -38.54
C VAL A 439 -13.47 -1.26 -39.58
N ARG A 440 -13.89 -1.22 -40.83
CA ARG A 440 -13.31 -0.39 -41.89
C ARG A 440 -14.45 0.03 -42.81
N ASP A 441 -15.15 1.10 -42.44
CA ASP A 441 -15.48 2.10 -43.45
C ASP A 441 -15.71 3.47 -42.79
N LYS A 442 -14.74 4.37 -42.97
CA LYS A 442 -14.93 5.81 -42.81
C LYS A 442 -15.06 6.35 -44.22
N ARG A 443 -16.29 6.48 -44.71
CA ARG A 443 -16.69 7.45 -45.75
C ARG A 443 -18.21 7.43 -45.90
N GLN A 444 -18.74 8.63 -46.11
CA GLN A 444 -20.15 8.95 -46.40
C GLN A 444 -21.09 9.01 -45.19
N LEU A 445 -21.30 10.22 -44.70
CA LEU A 445 -22.59 10.92 -44.87
C LEU A 445 -22.38 12.39 -44.47
N ARG A 446 -22.15 13.23 -45.50
CA ARG A 446 -22.69 14.59 -45.54
C ARG A 446 -24.15 14.40 -45.92
N LEU A 447 -25.07 14.96 -45.14
CA LEU A 447 -26.25 15.73 -45.54
C LEU A 447 -27.21 15.81 -44.35
N PHE A 448 -27.62 17.06 -44.08
CA PHE A 448 -28.46 17.60 -43.03
C PHE A 448 -27.79 17.84 -41.67
#